data_AF-A0A9D6F7T8-F1
#
_entry.id   AF-A0A9D6F7T8-F1
#
_cell.length_a   1.000
_cell.length_b   1.000
_cell.length_c   1.000
_cell.angle_alpha   90.00
_cell.angle_beta   90.00
_cell.angle_gamma   90.00
#
_symmetry.space_group_name_H-M   'P 1'
#
loop_
_entity.id
_entity.type
_entity.pdbx_description
1 polymer ?
#
loop_
_entity_poly.entity_id
_entity_poly.type
_entity_poly.pdbx_seq_one_letter_code
_entity_poly.pdbx_strand_id
1 'polypeptide(L)'
;APFADLLWMETATADLADAKQFSDAIHAVYPDKMLAYNLSPSFNWDTTGMSEDEMKAFPKELGKLGFVFNFITYGGHQIDGLAAEEFSRALREDGMLSLARLQRQLRLLDSPYKTPQTFVGGPRADGALMATSGRTATTKAMGKGSTQYQHLVQTEVPPKLLEGWIELWSKHYKLGEGLRVELRPRRAGSDLLELNLVDESNEKIADVVFASIQDLRGKNILSIRDQNTYKEAYRTKRLMTLMHLFLLHRYKSHSVHYVNPTNDNEKQTKGMQALRIYDDVNMEIGDIIVAGVNAERVKELLKPDQIELKALISKASKRKEGKK
;
A
#
# COMPACT_ATOMS: atom_id res chain seq x y z
N ALA A 1 -45.58 -9.29 15.64
CA ALA A 1 -45.19 -7.97 15.12
C ALA A 1 -45.27 -6.84 16.15
N PRO A 2 -46.38 -6.59 16.89
CA PRO A 2 -46.50 -5.39 17.74
C PRO A 2 -45.51 -5.27 18.91
N PHE A 3 -44.83 -6.37 19.26
CA PHE A 3 -43.95 -6.46 20.44
C PHE A 3 -42.45 -6.51 20.12
N ALA A 4 -42.05 -6.33 18.86
CA ALA A 4 -40.65 -6.40 18.44
C ALA A 4 -40.36 -5.35 17.40
N ASP A 5 -39.18 -4.72 17.42
CA ASP A 5 -38.77 -3.74 16.42
C ASP A 5 -38.48 -4.40 15.07
N LEU A 6 -37.78 -5.53 15.10
CA LEU A 6 -37.46 -6.37 13.94
C LEU A 6 -38.10 -7.75 14.07
N LEU A 7 -38.45 -8.35 12.92
CA LEU A 7 -38.84 -9.75 12.84
C LEU A 7 -37.80 -10.54 12.04
N TRP A 8 -37.54 -11.76 12.49
CA TRP A 8 -36.63 -12.69 11.84
C TRP A 8 -37.28 -14.07 11.82
N MET A 9 -37.20 -14.72 10.66
CA MET A 9 -37.54 -16.12 10.46
C MET A 9 -36.25 -16.92 10.24
N GLU A 10 -36.01 -17.94 11.07
CA GLU A 10 -34.90 -18.87 10.84
C GLU A 10 -35.17 -19.68 9.56
N THR A 11 -34.15 -19.86 8.73
CA THR A 11 -34.25 -20.60 7.46
C THR A 11 -33.30 -21.80 7.44
N ALA A 12 -33.68 -22.85 6.70
CA ALA A 12 -32.81 -24.01 6.50
C ALA A 12 -31.77 -23.81 5.39
N THR A 13 -32.07 -22.91 4.44
CA THR A 13 -31.25 -22.60 3.26
C THR A 13 -31.27 -21.10 2.98
N ALA A 14 -30.36 -20.63 2.12
CA ALA A 14 -30.40 -19.29 1.56
C ALA A 14 -31.29 -19.28 0.31
N ASP A 15 -32.50 -18.73 0.42
CA ASP A 15 -33.47 -18.67 -0.68
C ASP A 15 -34.22 -17.32 -0.69
N LEU A 16 -34.15 -16.60 -1.81
CA LEU A 16 -34.81 -15.29 -1.96
C LEU A 16 -36.34 -15.41 -2.09
N ALA A 17 -36.86 -16.52 -2.60
CA ALA A 17 -38.30 -16.74 -2.73
C ALA A 17 -38.94 -16.90 -1.35
N ASP A 18 -38.34 -17.69 -0.47
CA ASP A 18 -38.78 -17.85 0.92
C ASP A 18 -38.71 -16.52 1.67
N ALA A 19 -37.61 -15.77 1.50
CA ALA A 19 -37.43 -14.46 2.10
C ALA A 19 -38.50 -13.47 1.62
N LYS A 20 -38.82 -13.49 0.32
CA LYS A 20 -39.86 -12.64 -0.28
C LYS A 20 -41.25 -13.00 0.22
N GLN A 21 -41.58 -14.29 0.30
CA GLN A 21 -42.87 -14.73 0.83
C GLN A 21 -43.08 -14.27 2.27
N PHE A 22 -42.05 -14.40 3.12
CA PHE A 22 -42.11 -13.92 4.49
C PHE A 22 -42.26 -12.39 4.56
N SER A 23 -41.45 -11.67 3.78
CA SER A 23 -41.49 -10.20 3.72
C SER A 23 -42.87 -9.68 3.28
N ASP A 24 -43.38 -10.14 2.14
CA ASP A 24 -44.67 -9.72 1.61
C ASP A 24 -45.81 -9.96 2.61
N ALA A 25 -45.80 -11.12 3.30
CA ALA A 25 -46.82 -11.48 4.27
C ALA A 25 -46.80 -10.57 5.51
N ILE A 26 -45.61 -10.19 5.99
CA ILE A 26 -45.47 -9.26 7.12
C ILE A 26 -45.87 -7.85 6.71
N HIS A 27 -45.37 -7.36 5.57
CA HIS A 27 -45.63 -5.99 5.10
C HIS A 27 -47.07 -5.76 4.66
N ALA A 28 -47.82 -6.81 4.30
CA ALA A 28 -49.26 -6.70 4.06
C ALA A 28 -50.05 -6.25 5.30
N VAL A 29 -49.57 -6.57 6.52
CA VAL A 29 -50.23 -6.20 7.79
C VAL A 29 -49.47 -5.08 8.51
N TYR A 30 -48.15 -5.04 8.39
CA TYR A 30 -47.26 -4.07 9.02
C TYR A 30 -46.26 -3.52 7.98
N PRO A 31 -46.65 -2.56 7.13
CA PRO A 31 -45.85 -2.10 6.00
C PRO A 31 -44.46 -1.58 6.36
N ASP A 32 -44.33 -0.94 7.53
CA ASP A 32 -43.07 -0.34 7.98
C ASP A 32 -42.22 -1.30 8.84
N LYS A 33 -42.57 -2.59 8.88
CA LYS A 33 -41.89 -3.55 9.76
C LYS A 33 -40.52 -3.92 9.24
N MET A 34 -39.48 -3.58 10.00
CA MET A 34 -38.12 -3.98 9.69
C MET A 34 -37.93 -5.49 9.88
N LEU A 35 -37.16 -6.11 8.97
CA LEU A 35 -36.85 -7.53 9.00
C LEU A 35 -35.35 -7.77 9.18
N ALA A 36 -34.98 -8.94 9.68
CA ALA A 36 -33.60 -9.40 9.76
C ALA A 36 -33.45 -10.80 9.15
N TYR A 37 -32.25 -11.09 8.61
CA TYR A 37 -31.95 -12.34 7.92
C TYR A 37 -30.61 -12.92 8.39
N ASN A 38 -30.60 -14.22 8.71
CA ASN A 38 -29.41 -14.97 9.07
C ASN A 38 -28.78 -15.64 7.83
N LEU A 39 -27.56 -15.25 7.50
CA LEU A 39 -26.72 -15.86 6.47
C LEU A 39 -25.85 -16.93 7.13
N SER A 40 -26.46 -18.07 7.49
CA SER A 40 -25.78 -19.07 8.31
C SER A 40 -24.53 -19.64 7.64
N PRO A 41 -23.38 -19.71 8.34
CA PRO A 41 -22.20 -20.42 7.83
C PRO A 41 -22.39 -21.93 7.63
N SER A 42 -23.45 -22.53 8.19
CA SER A 42 -23.80 -23.92 7.94
C SER A 42 -24.40 -24.16 6.55
N PHE A 43 -24.82 -23.10 5.86
CA PHE A 43 -25.33 -23.23 4.50
C PHE A 43 -24.18 -23.55 3.56
N ASN A 44 -24.34 -24.61 2.79
CA ASN A 44 -23.44 -24.88 1.69
C ASN A 44 -23.90 -24.08 0.46
N TRP A 45 -23.35 -22.87 0.33
CA TRP A 45 -23.66 -21.93 -0.75
C TRP A 45 -23.44 -22.54 -2.14
N ASP A 46 -22.41 -23.36 -2.33
CA ASP A 46 -22.12 -24.01 -3.62
C ASP A 46 -23.20 -25.02 -4.04
N THR A 47 -23.97 -25.56 -3.08
CA THR A 47 -25.06 -26.51 -3.36
C THR A 47 -26.41 -25.85 -3.58
N THR A 48 -26.51 -24.53 -3.42
CA THR A 48 -27.77 -23.79 -3.65
C THR A 48 -28.15 -23.71 -5.13
N GLY A 49 -27.20 -23.92 -6.03
CA GLY A 49 -27.39 -23.72 -7.47
C GLY A 49 -27.31 -22.27 -7.91
N MET A 50 -27.05 -21.32 -6.99
CA MET A 50 -26.80 -19.93 -7.33
C MET A 50 -25.50 -19.77 -8.12
N SER A 51 -25.51 -18.90 -9.11
CA SER A 51 -24.32 -18.37 -9.76
C SER A 51 -23.56 -17.42 -8.81
N GLU A 52 -22.28 -17.17 -9.10
CA GLU A 52 -21.50 -16.20 -8.32
C GLU A 52 -22.11 -14.80 -8.31
N ASP A 53 -22.75 -14.39 -9.41
CA ASP A 53 -23.37 -13.07 -9.53
C ASP A 53 -24.65 -12.98 -8.70
N GLU A 54 -25.40 -14.06 -8.58
CA GLU A 54 -26.53 -14.17 -7.65
C GLU A 54 -26.07 -14.12 -6.19
N MET A 55 -25.00 -14.84 -5.84
CA MET A 55 -24.42 -14.77 -4.49
C MET A 55 -23.94 -13.36 -4.13
N LYS A 56 -23.27 -12.67 -5.06
CA LYS A 56 -22.84 -11.27 -4.89
C LYS A 56 -24.05 -10.33 -4.70
N ALA A 57 -25.14 -10.58 -5.43
CA ALA A 57 -26.36 -9.76 -5.36
C ALA A 57 -27.24 -10.08 -4.14
N PHE A 58 -27.15 -11.27 -3.56
CA PHE A 58 -28.05 -11.77 -2.51
C PHE A 58 -28.29 -10.78 -1.35
N PRO A 59 -27.26 -10.17 -0.72
CA PRO A 59 -27.47 -9.20 0.35
C PRO A 59 -28.23 -7.94 -0.10
N LYS A 60 -28.02 -7.51 -1.36
CA LYS A 60 -28.71 -6.37 -1.95
C LYS A 60 -30.18 -6.69 -2.22
N GLU A 61 -30.48 -7.89 -2.71
CA GLU A 61 -31.86 -8.33 -2.95
C GLU A 61 -32.64 -8.47 -1.64
N LEU A 62 -32.03 -9.00 -0.57
CA LEU A 62 -32.61 -8.98 0.78
C LEU A 62 -32.97 -7.56 1.24
N GLY A 63 -32.08 -6.59 1.01
CA GLY A 63 -32.32 -5.19 1.35
C GLY A 63 -33.57 -4.60 0.66
N LYS A 64 -33.84 -4.97 -0.61
CA LYS A 64 -35.04 -4.53 -1.34
C LYS A 64 -36.34 -5.08 -0.76
N LEU A 65 -36.27 -6.21 -0.04
CA LEU A 65 -37.40 -6.85 0.62
C LEU A 65 -37.58 -6.37 2.08
N GLY A 66 -36.87 -5.32 2.51
CA GLY A 66 -36.99 -4.77 3.86
C GLY A 66 -36.21 -5.51 4.95
N PHE A 67 -35.31 -6.42 4.58
CA PHE A 67 -34.33 -6.99 5.51
C PHE A 67 -33.17 -6.03 5.74
N VAL A 68 -33.25 -5.26 6.83
CA VAL A 68 -32.35 -4.14 7.15
C VAL A 68 -31.15 -4.55 7.98
N PHE A 69 -31.20 -5.73 8.62
CA PHE A 69 -30.10 -6.28 9.41
C PHE A 69 -29.83 -7.72 9.01
N ASN A 70 -28.78 -7.91 8.22
CA ASN A 70 -28.39 -9.22 7.68
C ASN A 70 -27.03 -9.58 8.23
N PHE A 71 -26.88 -10.79 8.78
CA PHE A 71 -25.69 -11.15 9.53
C PHE A 71 -25.29 -12.60 9.30
N ILE A 72 -23.98 -12.85 9.34
CA ILE A 72 -23.39 -14.18 9.36
C ILE A 72 -23.10 -14.51 10.83
N THR A 73 -23.90 -15.36 11.45
CA THR A 73 -23.90 -15.62 12.90
C THR A 73 -22.51 -15.86 13.50
N TYR A 74 -21.88 -16.98 13.14
CA TYR A 74 -20.56 -17.38 13.65
C TYR A 74 -19.46 -17.30 12.57
N GLY A 75 -19.59 -16.34 11.64
CA GLY A 75 -18.58 -16.10 10.61
C GLY A 75 -17.18 -15.83 11.19
N GLY A 76 -17.12 -15.13 12.33
CA GLY A 76 -15.88 -14.89 13.07
C GLY A 76 -15.18 -16.18 13.52
N HIS A 77 -15.93 -17.17 13.98
CA HIS A 77 -15.37 -18.47 14.40
C HIS A 77 -14.76 -19.23 13.21
N GLN A 78 -15.43 -19.20 12.05
CA GLN A 78 -14.94 -19.87 10.84
C GLN A 78 -13.61 -19.28 10.35
N ILE A 79 -13.50 -17.94 10.33
CA ILE A 79 -12.28 -17.26 9.88
C ILE A 79 -11.13 -17.41 10.89
N ASP A 80 -11.43 -17.46 12.19
CA ASP A 80 -10.44 -17.68 13.25
C ASP A 80 -9.81 -19.07 13.14
N GLY A 81 -10.65 -20.12 13.01
CA GLY A 81 -10.19 -21.49 12.82
C GLY A 81 -9.29 -21.64 11.58
N LEU A 82 -9.74 -21.12 10.42
CA LEU A 82 -8.96 -21.18 9.18
C LEU A 82 -7.62 -20.45 9.31
N ALA A 83 -7.62 -19.23 9.85
CA ALA A 83 -6.39 -18.46 10.02
C ALA A 83 -5.39 -19.15 10.95
N ALA A 84 -5.86 -19.75 12.05
CA ALA A 84 -5.05 -20.50 12.98
C ALA A 84 -4.46 -21.77 12.34
N GLU A 85 -5.25 -22.52 11.57
CA GLU A 85 -4.81 -23.71 10.85
C GLU A 85 -3.75 -23.38 9.79
N GLU A 86 -3.99 -22.37 8.96
CA GLU A 86 -3.05 -21.93 7.94
C GLU A 86 -1.73 -21.45 8.55
N PHE A 87 -1.79 -20.61 9.58
CA PHE A 87 -0.59 -20.07 10.21
C PHE A 87 0.20 -21.15 10.96
N SER A 88 -0.47 -22.03 11.70
CA SER A 88 0.20 -23.11 12.44
C SER A 88 0.90 -24.10 11.51
N ARG A 89 0.26 -24.44 10.38
CA ARG A 89 0.84 -25.27 9.34
C ARG A 89 2.06 -24.59 8.69
N ALA A 90 1.92 -23.34 8.28
CA ALA A 90 3.01 -22.57 7.69
C ALA A 90 4.19 -22.39 8.66
N LEU A 91 3.93 -22.19 9.95
CA LEU A 91 4.97 -22.08 10.96
C LEU A 91 5.72 -23.41 11.14
N ARG A 92 5.01 -24.54 11.10
CA ARG A 92 5.62 -25.88 11.18
C ARG A 92 6.48 -26.20 9.95
N GLU A 93 6.04 -25.79 8.76
CA GLU A 93 6.68 -26.15 7.48
C GLU A 93 7.80 -25.17 7.09
N ASP A 94 7.58 -23.86 7.28
CA ASP A 94 8.47 -22.79 6.80
C ASP A 94 9.16 -22.01 7.94
N GLY A 95 8.90 -22.36 9.21
CA GLY A 95 9.46 -21.65 10.36
C GLY A 95 9.10 -20.16 10.35
N MET A 96 10.06 -19.29 10.70
CA MET A 96 9.83 -17.84 10.80
C MET A 96 9.52 -17.13 9.48
N LEU A 97 9.71 -17.81 8.32
CA LEU A 97 9.27 -17.27 7.04
C LEU A 97 7.75 -17.06 7.00
N SER A 98 6.98 -17.88 7.73
CA SER A 98 5.53 -17.71 7.91
C SER A 98 5.19 -16.33 8.49
N LEU A 99 5.85 -15.93 9.59
CA LEU A 99 5.67 -14.61 10.20
C LEU A 99 6.12 -13.49 9.26
N ALA A 100 7.23 -13.67 8.55
CA ALA A 100 7.69 -12.67 7.59
C ALA A 100 6.68 -12.46 6.43
N ARG A 101 6.05 -13.53 5.94
CA ARG A 101 4.97 -13.46 4.93
C ARG A 101 3.74 -12.73 5.48
N LEU A 102 3.31 -13.04 6.70
CA LEU A 102 2.22 -12.32 7.38
C LEU A 102 2.54 -10.83 7.48
N GLN A 103 3.73 -10.47 7.96
CA GLN A 103 4.15 -9.06 8.07
C GLN A 103 4.24 -8.36 6.70
N ARG A 104 4.64 -9.06 5.63
CA ARG A 104 4.61 -8.52 4.26
C ARG A 104 3.18 -8.23 3.81
N GLN A 105 2.23 -9.13 4.07
CA GLN A 105 0.81 -8.89 3.78
C GLN A 105 0.25 -7.70 4.57
N LEU A 106 0.56 -7.60 5.86
CA LEU A 106 0.14 -6.45 6.68
C LEU A 106 0.68 -5.13 6.13
N ARG A 107 1.92 -5.10 5.63
CA ARG A 107 2.48 -3.91 4.97
C ARG A 107 1.82 -3.62 3.62
N LEU A 108 1.53 -4.64 2.82
CA LEU A 108 0.91 -4.50 1.50
C LEU A 108 -0.50 -3.94 1.58
N LEU A 109 -1.30 -4.41 2.54
CA LEU A 109 -2.68 -3.97 2.79
C LEU A 109 -2.78 -2.67 3.60
N ASP A 110 -1.64 -2.07 3.96
CA ASP A 110 -1.56 -0.93 4.88
C ASP A 110 -2.31 -1.16 6.21
N SER A 111 -2.35 -2.40 6.69
CA SER A 111 -3.15 -2.80 7.86
C SER A 111 -2.62 -2.14 9.15
N PRO A 112 -3.51 -1.67 10.06
CA PRO A 112 -3.08 -1.08 11.32
C PRO A 112 -2.35 -2.08 12.24
N TYR A 113 -2.55 -3.38 12.04
CA TYR A 113 -1.86 -4.45 12.76
C TYR A 113 -0.35 -4.50 12.49
N LYS A 114 0.17 -3.80 11.46
CA LYS A 114 1.62 -3.66 11.24
C LYS A 114 2.33 -2.90 12.38
N THR A 115 1.58 -2.12 13.17
CA THR A 115 2.05 -1.40 14.36
C THR A 115 1.17 -1.77 15.55
N PRO A 116 1.31 -2.98 16.12
CA PRO A 116 0.36 -3.50 17.10
C PRO A 116 0.27 -2.65 18.37
N GLN A 117 1.40 -2.08 18.85
CA GLN A 117 1.41 -1.17 20.01
C GLN A 117 0.60 0.11 19.77
N THR A 118 0.67 0.66 18.57
CA THR A 118 -0.14 1.82 18.18
C THR A 118 -1.61 1.44 18.10
N PHE A 119 -1.90 0.28 17.49
CA PHE A 119 -3.26 -0.21 17.28
C PHE A 119 -4.02 -0.39 18.59
N VAL A 120 -3.37 -0.94 19.62
CA VAL A 120 -3.97 -1.11 20.96
C VAL A 120 -3.98 0.20 21.80
N GLY A 121 -3.69 1.35 21.18
CA GLY A 121 -3.83 2.66 21.81
C GLY A 121 -2.64 3.08 22.67
N GLY A 122 -1.44 2.52 22.43
CA GLY A 122 -0.22 2.90 23.13
C GLY A 122 0.04 4.42 23.21
N PRO A 123 -0.19 5.25 22.16
CA PRO A 123 0.07 6.69 22.25
C PRO A 123 -0.87 7.38 23.26
N ARG A 124 -2.10 6.88 23.40
CA ARG A 124 -3.07 7.39 24.37
C ARG A 124 -2.63 7.04 25.80
N ALA A 125 -2.11 5.83 26.00
CA ALA A 125 -1.59 5.39 27.29
C ALA A 125 -0.36 6.21 27.72
N ASP A 126 0.57 6.46 26.78
CA ASP A 126 1.72 7.35 27.03
C ASP A 126 1.28 8.78 27.34
N GLY A 127 0.25 9.29 26.65
CA GLY A 127 -0.37 10.58 26.97
C GLY A 127 -0.93 10.63 28.39
N ALA A 128 -1.60 9.57 28.83
CA ALA A 128 -2.12 9.45 30.19
C ALA A 128 -0.98 9.43 31.22
N LEU A 129 0.09 8.67 30.98
CA LEU A 129 1.27 8.63 31.86
C LEU A 129 1.93 10.01 32.01
N MET A 130 2.02 10.78 30.92
CA MET A 130 2.58 12.13 30.97
C MET A 130 1.70 13.11 31.74
N ALA A 131 0.38 12.97 31.62
CA ALA A 131 -0.57 13.77 32.38
C ALA A 131 -0.49 13.44 33.89
N THR A 132 -0.48 12.16 34.26
CA THR A 132 -0.49 11.74 35.68
C THR A 132 0.84 11.96 36.39
N SER A 133 1.97 11.81 35.70
CA SER A 133 3.30 12.03 36.30
C SER A 133 3.74 13.50 36.32
N GLY A 134 2.94 14.43 35.78
CA GLY A 134 3.40 15.80 35.54
C GLY A 134 4.64 15.83 34.63
N ARG A 135 4.73 14.88 33.70
CA ARG A 135 5.87 14.67 32.79
C ARG A 135 7.22 14.34 33.47
N THR A 136 7.20 13.85 34.71
CA THR A 136 8.43 13.48 35.43
C THR A 136 8.83 12.01 35.26
N ALA A 137 7.96 11.16 34.71
CA ALA A 137 8.28 9.76 34.44
C ALA A 137 9.31 9.61 33.32
N THR A 138 10.44 8.95 33.61
CA THR A 138 11.56 8.71 32.67
C THR A 138 11.27 7.66 31.61
N THR A 139 10.21 6.87 31.79
CA THR A 139 9.86 5.71 30.96
C THR A 139 8.68 6.01 30.04
N LYS A 140 8.93 6.68 28.91
CA LYS A 140 7.95 6.63 27.79
C LYS A 140 8.03 5.26 27.13
N ALA A 141 6.89 4.58 26.98
CA ALA A 141 6.86 3.29 26.29
C ALA A 141 7.23 3.43 24.81
N MET A 142 6.94 4.58 24.19
CA MET A 142 7.31 4.93 22.82
C MET A 142 8.57 5.81 22.75
N GLY A 143 9.72 5.26 23.15
CA GLY A 143 11.04 5.89 22.98
C GLY A 143 11.83 5.36 21.78
N LYS A 144 13.03 5.91 21.54
CA LYS A 144 13.99 5.47 20.48
C LYS A 144 14.38 3.98 20.56
N GLY A 145 14.11 3.30 21.66
CA GLY A 145 14.35 1.86 21.85
C GLY A 145 13.10 0.98 21.89
N SER A 146 11.91 1.54 21.63
CA SER A 146 10.65 0.79 21.66
C SER A 146 10.52 -0.16 20.46
N THR A 147 9.70 -1.22 20.61
CA THR A 147 9.34 -2.12 19.51
C THR A 147 8.74 -1.36 18.34
N GLN A 148 8.03 -0.25 18.60
CA GLN A 148 7.60 0.69 17.58
C GLN A 148 8.76 1.31 16.80
N TYR A 149 9.87 1.69 17.44
CA TYR A 149 11.06 2.16 16.73
C TYR A 149 11.68 1.04 15.87
N GLN A 150 11.67 -0.21 16.33
CA GLN A 150 12.13 -1.35 15.52
C GLN A 150 11.23 -1.60 14.30
N HIS A 151 9.91 -1.42 14.42
CA HIS A 151 8.99 -1.42 13.27
C HIS A 151 9.15 -0.18 12.37
N LEU A 152 9.51 0.99 12.93
CA LEU A 152 9.71 2.25 12.23
C LEU A 152 11.09 2.36 11.54
N VAL A 153 12.12 1.63 11.98
CA VAL A 153 13.42 1.59 11.28
C VAL A 153 13.26 1.04 9.86
N GLN A 154 12.16 0.33 9.59
CA GLN A 154 11.66 -0.01 8.25
C GLN A 154 10.33 0.66 7.87
N THR A 155 9.92 1.79 8.48
CA THR A 155 8.83 2.59 7.90
C THR A 155 9.31 3.28 6.65
N GLU A 156 9.15 2.53 5.57
CA GLU A 156 9.35 2.96 4.22
C GLU A 156 8.45 4.19 3.95
N VAL A 157 9.09 5.29 3.53
CA VAL A 157 8.46 6.54 3.06
C VAL A 157 7.23 6.24 2.20
N PRO A 158 5.99 6.65 2.59
CA PRO A 158 4.75 6.17 1.97
C PRO A 158 4.67 6.55 0.47
N PRO A 159 4.09 5.70 -0.41
CA PRO A 159 3.89 6.00 -1.83
C PRO A 159 3.14 7.32 -2.09
N LYS A 160 2.26 7.71 -1.16
CA LYS A 160 1.55 9.01 -1.18
C LYS A 160 2.48 10.23 -1.29
N LEU A 161 3.73 10.11 -0.81
CA LEU A 161 4.72 11.17 -1.00
C LEU A 161 5.06 11.35 -2.49
N LEU A 162 5.26 10.24 -3.21
CA LEU A 162 5.50 10.28 -4.65
C LEU A 162 4.26 10.77 -5.39
N GLU A 163 3.05 10.37 -4.98
CA GLU A 163 1.80 10.91 -5.56
C GLU A 163 1.76 12.44 -5.47
N GLY A 164 2.09 13.03 -4.31
CA GLY A 164 2.16 14.48 -4.17
C GLY A 164 3.21 15.14 -5.07
N TRP A 165 4.35 14.47 -5.33
CA TRP A 165 5.35 14.98 -6.28
C TRP A 165 4.88 14.88 -7.73
N ILE A 166 4.19 13.79 -8.06
CA ILE A 166 3.61 13.57 -9.39
C ILE A 166 2.48 14.56 -9.66
N GLU A 167 1.69 14.94 -8.65
CA GLU A 167 0.65 15.97 -8.77
C GLU A 167 1.27 17.34 -9.12
N LEU A 168 2.33 17.75 -8.41
CA LEU A 168 3.09 18.97 -8.73
C LEU A 168 3.67 18.93 -10.15
N TRP A 169 4.19 17.77 -10.55
CA TRP A 169 4.75 17.53 -11.87
C TRP A 169 3.68 17.59 -12.97
N SER A 170 2.53 16.95 -12.76
CA SER A 170 1.41 16.93 -13.71
C SER A 170 0.85 18.33 -13.90
N LYS A 171 0.68 19.08 -12.80
CA LYS A 171 0.24 20.48 -12.82
C LYS A 171 1.20 21.40 -13.59
N HIS A 172 2.51 21.21 -13.44
CA HIS A 172 3.49 22.00 -14.18
C HIS A 172 3.45 21.74 -15.68
N TYR A 173 3.32 20.47 -16.09
CA TYR A 173 3.31 20.07 -17.49
C TYR A 173 1.92 20.05 -18.13
N LYS A 174 0.86 20.44 -17.39
CA LYS A 174 -0.55 20.43 -17.82
C LYS A 174 -0.96 19.07 -18.39
N LEU A 175 -0.53 18.00 -17.73
CA LEU A 175 -0.93 16.63 -18.06
C LEU A 175 -2.18 16.30 -17.25
N GLY A 176 -3.04 15.41 -17.78
CA GLY A 176 -4.35 15.07 -17.18
C GLY A 176 -4.27 14.71 -15.70
N GLU A 177 -5.40 14.84 -15.00
CA GLU A 177 -5.50 14.61 -13.56
C GLU A 177 -5.81 13.12 -13.28
N GLY A 178 -5.27 12.58 -12.17
CA GLY A 178 -5.57 11.21 -11.72
C GLY A 178 -4.45 10.16 -11.84
N LEU A 179 -3.19 10.51 -11.59
CA LEU A 179 -2.09 9.53 -11.53
C LEU A 179 -1.97 8.92 -10.13
N ARG A 180 -1.96 7.59 -10.05
CA ARG A 180 -1.84 6.82 -8.80
C ARG A 180 -0.54 6.03 -8.76
N VAL A 181 0.08 5.96 -7.58
CA VAL A 181 1.32 5.21 -7.37
C VAL A 181 1.02 3.90 -6.66
N GLU A 182 1.39 2.78 -7.28
CA GLU A 182 1.29 1.45 -6.68
C GLU A 182 2.68 0.87 -6.46
N LEU A 183 2.96 0.33 -5.26
CA LEU A 183 4.17 -0.43 -4.99
C LEU A 183 3.78 -1.85 -4.58
N ARG A 184 4.12 -2.84 -5.40
CA ARG A 184 3.71 -4.24 -5.20
C ARG A 184 4.81 -5.22 -5.61
N PRO A 185 4.82 -6.46 -5.09
CA PRO A 185 5.67 -7.52 -5.63
C PRO A 185 5.34 -7.77 -7.11
N ARG A 186 6.36 -7.98 -7.96
CA ARG A 186 6.17 -8.22 -9.40
C ARG A 186 5.36 -9.48 -9.68
N ARG A 187 5.54 -10.51 -8.84
CA ARG A 187 4.78 -11.77 -8.83
C ARG A 187 4.61 -12.22 -7.38
N ALA A 188 3.56 -13.01 -7.11
CA ALA A 188 3.36 -13.60 -5.79
C ALA A 188 4.63 -14.40 -5.38
N GLY A 189 5.18 -14.10 -4.20
CA GLY A 189 6.38 -14.74 -3.68
C GLY A 189 7.72 -14.26 -4.26
N SER A 190 7.73 -13.29 -5.18
CA SER A 190 8.98 -12.72 -5.71
C SER A 190 9.57 -11.69 -4.75
N ASP A 191 10.91 -11.70 -4.62
CA ASP A 191 11.65 -10.63 -3.93
C ASP A 191 11.81 -9.36 -4.79
N LEU A 192 11.38 -9.40 -6.06
CA LEU A 192 11.34 -8.23 -6.93
C LEU A 192 10.08 -7.40 -6.66
N LEU A 193 10.29 -6.12 -6.42
CA LEU A 193 9.25 -5.10 -6.29
C LEU A 193 9.08 -4.35 -7.61
N GLU A 194 7.87 -3.88 -7.83
CA GLU A 194 7.51 -3.06 -8.98
C GLU A 194 6.82 -1.80 -8.47
N LEU A 195 7.46 -0.65 -8.69
CA LEU A 195 6.87 0.67 -8.50
C LEU A 195 6.16 1.07 -9.79
N ASN A 196 4.85 1.14 -9.76
CA ASN A 196 4.01 1.46 -10.90
C ASN A 196 3.40 2.86 -10.75
N LEU A 197 3.32 3.56 -11.87
CA LEU A 197 2.50 4.75 -12.04
C LEU A 197 1.37 4.42 -13.00
N VAL A 198 0.13 4.49 -12.54
CA VAL A 198 -1.07 4.16 -13.33
C VAL A 198 -1.99 5.37 -13.48
N ASP A 199 -2.75 5.43 -14.56
CA ASP A 199 -3.83 6.41 -14.72
C ASP A 199 -5.16 5.89 -14.16
N GLU A 200 -6.22 6.70 -14.29
CA GLU A 200 -7.57 6.39 -13.81
C GLU A 200 -8.17 5.13 -14.45
N SER A 201 -7.71 4.77 -15.65
CA SER A 201 -8.10 3.56 -16.38
C SER A 201 -7.27 2.33 -15.98
N ASN A 202 -6.41 2.46 -14.96
CA ASN A 202 -5.40 1.46 -14.55
C ASN A 202 -4.39 1.10 -15.66
N GLU A 203 -4.17 1.97 -16.64
CA GLU A 203 -3.12 1.79 -17.64
C GLU A 203 -1.75 2.18 -17.05
N LYS A 204 -0.73 1.35 -17.25
CA LYS A 204 0.63 1.64 -16.78
C LYS A 204 1.28 2.76 -17.60
N ILE A 205 1.62 3.86 -16.93
CA ILE A 205 2.31 5.03 -17.51
C ILE A 205 3.82 4.85 -17.45
N ALA A 206 4.31 4.42 -16.30
CA ALA A 206 5.73 4.20 -16.03
C ALA A 206 5.90 3.14 -14.94
N ASP A 207 7.01 2.42 -14.97
CA ASP A 207 7.36 1.44 -13.95
C ASP A 207 8.85 1.43 -13.64
N VAL A 208 9.17 0.94 -12.44
CA VAL A 208 10.54 0.58 -12.04
C VAL A 208 10.48 -0.78 -11.35
N VAL A 209 11.14 -1.77 -11.93
CA VAL A 209 11.30 -3.10 -11.35
C VAL A 209 12.64 -3.17 -10.64
N PHE A 210 12.64 -3.45 -9.34
CA PHE A 210 13.85 -3.42 -8.54
C PHE A 210 13.83 -4.43 -7.38
N ALA A 211 15.00 -4.67 -6.80
CA ALA A 211 15.18 -5.29 -5.50
C ALA A 211 16.01 -4.37 -4.60
N SER A 212 15.70 -4.34 -3.31
CA SER A 212 16.57 -3.72 -2.29
C SER A 212 17.43 -4.82 -1.69
N ILE A 213 18.74 -4.75 -1.91
CA ILE A 213 19.73 -5.69 -1.36
C ILE A 213 20.68 -4.94 -0.43
N GLN A 214 21.44 -5.67 0.38
CA GLN A 214 22.48 -5.10 1.25
C GLN A 214 23.84 -5.67 0.89
N ASP A 215 24.86 -4.82 0.90
CA ASP A 215 26.25 -5.30 0.81
C ASP A 215 26.72 -5.91 2.14
N LEU A 216 27.91 -6.50 2.13
CA LEU A 216 28.54 -7.09 3.34
C LEU A 216 28.80 -6.07 4.45
N ARG A 217 28.74 -4.77 4.15
CA ARG A 217 28.95 -3.66 5.10
C ARG A 217 27.61 -3.08 5.59
N GLY A 218 26.49 -3.69 5.22
CA GLY A 218 25.14 -3.26 5.60
C GLY A 218 24.62 -2.02 4.85
N LYS A 219 25.27 -1.62 3.75
CA LYS A 219 24.78 -0.51 2.90
C LYS A 219 23.70 -1.01 1.97
N ASN A 220 22.59 -0.28 1.91
CA ASN A 220 21.48 -0.60 1.02
C ASN A 220 21.84 -0.28 -0.44
N ILE A 221 21.61 -1.23 -1.33
CA ILE A 221 21.79 -1.12 -2.78
C ILE A 221 20.43 -1.31 -3.43
N LEU A 222 20.08 -0.40 -4.34
CA LEU A 222 18.90 -0.54 -5.18
C LEU A 222 19.29 -1.24 -6.48
N SER A 223 18.95 -2.52 -6.63
CA SER A 223 19.20 -3.28 -7.86
C SER A 223 18.01 -3.12 -8.81
N ILE A 224 18.19 -2.31 -9.84
CA ILE A 224 17.19 -2.06 -10.88
C ILE A 224 17.33 -3.10 -11.98
N ARG A 225 16.21 -3.79 -12.26
CA ARG A 225 16.10 -4.79 -13.32
C ARG A 225 15.51 -4.20 -14.60
N ASP A 226 14.56 -3.30 -14.43
CA ASP A 226 13.88 -2.67 -15.56
C ASP A 226 13.30 -1.31 -15.13
N GLN A 227 13.18 -0.38 -16.07
CA GLN A 227 12.54 0.91 -15.85
C GLN A 227 11.98 1.45 -17.17
N ASN A 228 10.68 1.73 -17.21
CA ASN A 228 10.04 2.18 -18.45
C ASN A 228 9.20 3.43 -18.25
N THR A 229 9.10 4.22 -19.31
CA THR A 229 8.06 5.25 -19.47
C THR A 229 7.36 4.98 -20.78
N TYR A 230 6.17 4.38 -20.69
CA TYR A 230 5.43 3.82 -21.83
C TYR A 230 4.82 4.93 -22.69
N LYS A 231 4.14 5.91 -22.08
CA LYS A 231 3.50 7.00 -22.82
C LYS A 231 4.53 8.07 -23.22
N GLU A 232 4.66 8.32 -24.52
CA GLU A 232 5.63 9.30 -25.06
C GLU A 232 5.42 10.72 -24.53
N ALA A 233 4.15 11.10 -24.28
CA ALA A 233 3.79 12.37 -23.68
C ALA A 233 4.46 12.61 -22.30
N TYR A 234 4.90 11.57 -21.60
CA TYR A 234 5.50 11.62 -20.27
C TYR A 234 7.04 11.56 -20.32
N ARG A 235 7.63 11.25 -21.48
CA ARG A 235 9.09 11.19 -21.69
C ARG A 235 9.72 12.59 -21.66
N THR A 236 11.01 12.65 -21.38
CA THR A 236 11.85 13.88 -21.31
C THR A 236 11.43 14.93 -20.27
N LYS A 237 10.50 14.60 -19.37
CA LYS A 237 9.95 15.49 -18.34
C LYS A 237 10.45 15.17 -16.92
N ARG A 238 11.54 14.40 -16.77
CA ARG A 238 12.12 13.99 -15.48
C ARG A 238 11.22 13.10 -14.60
N LEU A 239 10.20 12.46 -15.18
CA LEU A 239 9.31 11.54 -14.47
C LEU A 239 10.09 10.42 -13.78
N MET A 240 10.93 9.71 -14.54
CA MET A 240 11.73 8.60 -14.02
C MET A 240 12.70 9.06 -12.91
N THR A 241 13.17 10.31 -12.97
CA THR A 241 14.01 10.90 -11.92
C THR A 241 13.26 11.08 -10.61
N LEU A 242 11.98 11.47 -10.64
CA LEU A 242 11.14 11.58 -9.43
C LEU A 242 10.88 10.20 -8.81
N MET A 243 10.59 9.19 -9.64
CA MET A 243 10.42 7.80 -9.19
C MET A 243 11.70 7.29 -8.52
N HIS A 244 12.87 7.53 -9.11
CA HIS A 244 14.14 7.16 -8.51
C HIS A 244 14.43 7.92 -7.21
N LEU A 245 14.19 9.24 -7.18
CA LEU A 245 14.37 10.03 -5.96
C LEU A 245 13.54 9.48 -4.80
N PHE A 246 12.30 9.03 -5.09
CA PHE A 246 11.44 8.39 -4.11
C PHE A 246 12.04 7.06 -3.63
N LEU A 247 12.50 6.20 -4.54
CA LEU A 247 13.12 4.92 -4.18
C LEU A 247 14.39 5.11 -3.34
N LEU A 248 15.26 6.04 -3.74
CA LEU A 248 16.46 6.41 -2.98
C LEU A 248 16.12 6.86 -1.56
N HIS A 249 15.07 7.68 -1.41
CA HIS A 249 14.63 8.16 -0.11
C HIS A 249 13.98 7.06 0.74
N ARG A 250 13.15 6.21 0.11
CA ARG A 250 12.40 5.11 0.74
C ARG A 250 13.33 4.05 1.28
N TYR A 251 14.31 3.62 0.48
CA TYR A 251 15.24 2.53 0.81
C TYR A 251 16.58 2.99 1.39
N LYS A 252 16.80 4.31 1.52
CA LYS A 252 18.09 4.87 2.00
C LYS A 252 19.28 4.31 1.22
N SER A 253 19.11 4.16 -0.09
CA SER A 253 20.09 3.50 -0.96
C SER A 253 21.38 4.32 -1.03
N HIS A 254 22.51 3.64 -0.87
CA HIS A 254 23.84 4.21 -1.03
C HIS A 254 24.32 4.17 -2.48
N SER A 255 23.92 3.13 -3.21
CA SER A 255 24.17 2.99 -4.65
C SER A 255 22.95 2.40 -5.36
N VAL A 256 22.90 2.62 -6.67
CA VAL A 256 21.90 2.05 -7.58
C VAL A 256 22.64 1.24 -8.64
N HIS A 257 22.25 -0.02 -8.81
CA HIS A 257 22.88 -0.96 -9.73
C HIS A 257 21.86 -1.32 -10.81
N TYR A 258 22.13 -0.96 -12.07
CA TYR A 258 21.29 -1.32 -13.21
C TYR A 258 21.85 -2.60 -13.83
N VAL A 259 21.11 -3.70 -13.71
CA VAL A 259 21.52 -5.00 -14.23
C VAL A 259 21.01 -5.15 -15.66
N ASN A 260 21.88 -5.52 -16.60
CA ASN A 260 21.59 -5.58 -18.04
C ASN A 260 21.08 -4.23 -18.59
N PRO A 261 21.89 -3.17 -18.53
CA PRO A 261 21.49 -1.83 -18.87
C PRO A 261 21.15 -1.71 -20.36
N THR A 262 20.05 -1.03 -20.65
CA THR A 262 19.74 -0.57 -22.01
C THR A 262 20.37 0.82 -22.25
N ASN A 263 20.41 1.26 -23.50
CA ASN A 263 20.82 2.63 -23.86
C ASN A 263 19.99 3.70 -23.12
N ASP A 264 18.75 3.39 -22.74
CA ASP A 264 17.89 4.30 -21.99
C ASP A 264 18.32 4.40 -20.53
N ASN A 265 18.80 3.30 -19.94
CA ASN A 265 19.38 3.30 -18.60
C ASN A 265 20.64 4.18 -18.55
N GLU A 266 21.52 4.09 -19.54
CA GLU A 266 22.70 4.97 -19.64
C GLU A 266 22.33 6.45 -19.76
N LYS A 267 21.35 6.79 -20.59
CA LYS A 267 20.90 8.18 -20.74
C LYS A 267 20.29 8.71 -19.44
N GLN A 268 19.50 7.87 -18.76
CA GLN A 268 18.86 8.24 -17.51
C GLN A 268 19.88 8.44 -16.38
N THR A 269 20.87 7.56 -16.23
CA THR A 269 21.89 7.66 -15.18
C THR A 269 22.80 8.86 -15.40
N LYS A 270 23.25 9.12 -16.63
CA LYS A 270 23.99 10.34 -16.99
C LYS A 270 23.17 11.60 -16.72
N GLY A 271 21.87 11.57 -17.03
CA GLY A 271 20.95 12.67 -16.73
C GLY A 271 20.82 12.94 -15.23
N MET A 272 20.73 11.88 -14.42
CA MET A 272 20.67 11.99 -12.96
C MET A 272 22.00 12.44 -12.34
N GLN A 273 23.13 12.06 -12.93
CA GLN A 273 24.46 12.57 -12.55
C GLN A 273 24.59 14.07 -12.85
N ALA A 274 24.11 14.54 -14.00
CA ALA A 274 24.09 15.97 -14.32
C ALA A 274 23.21 16.79 -13.34
N LEU A 275 22.21 16.15 -12.73
CA LEU A 275 21.36 16.72 -11.68
C LEU A 275 21.95 16.59 -10.27
N ARG A 276 23.15 16.02 -10.15
CA ARG A 276 23.87 15.71 -8.91
C ARG A 276 23.13 14.77 -7.97
N ILE A 277 22.19 13.97 -8.49
CA ILE A 277 21.53 12.92 -7.69
C ILE A 277 22.50 11.74 -7.51
N TYR A 278 23.34 11.50 -8.52
CA TYR A 278 24.47 10.59 -8.45
C TYR A 278 25.78 11.37 -8.41
N ASP A 279 26.71 10.93 -7.57
CA ASP A 279 28.09 11.45 -7.51
C ASP A 279 28.90 10.94 -8.70
N ASP A 280 28.87 9.62 -8.89
CA ASP A 280 29.56 8.91 -9.94
C ASP A 280 28.61 7.89 -10.60
N VAL A 281 28.87 7.61 -11.88
CA VAL A 281 28.17 6.61 -12.67
C VAL A 281 29.21 5.89 -13.49
N ASN A 282 29.44 4.62 -13.20
CA ASN A 282 30.47 3.79 -13.82
C ASN A 282 29.85 2.52 -14.41
N MET A 283 30.40 2.05 -15.53
CA MET A 283 30.10 0.73 -16.07
C MET A 283 31.11 -0.25 -15.46
N GLU A 284 30.63 -1.25 -14.73
CA GLU A 284 31.46 -2.28 -14.12
C GLU A 284 31.41 -3.60 -14.90
N ILE A 285 32.31 -4.53 -14.53
CA ILE A 285 32.43 -5.86 -15.13
C ILE A 285 31.09 -6.60 -14.99
N GLY A 286 30.61 -7.18 -16.10
CA GLY A 286 29.33 -7.88 -16.16
C GLY A 286 28.17 -7.04 -16.69
N ASP A 287 28.47 -5.94 -17.40
CA ASP A 287 27.49 -5.01 -17.96
C ASP A 287 26.51 -4.53 -16.89
N ILE A 288 27.03 -3.90 -15.84
CA ILE A 288 26.24 -3.30 -14.76
C ILE A 288 26.62 -1.84 -14.63
N ILE A 289 25.63 -0.95 -14.68
CA ILE A 289 25.85 0.46 -14.33
C ILE A 289 25.74 0.59 -12.82
N VAL A 290 26.81 1.04 -12.17
CA VAL A 290 26.85 1.36 -10.75
C VAL A 290 26.84 2.88 -10.60
N ALA A 291 25.83 3.38 -9.89
CA ALA A 291 25.66 4.80 -9.61
C ALA A 291 25.73 5.08 -8.11
N GLY A 292 26.72 5.85 -7.67
CA GLY A 292 26.87 6.30 -6.28
C GLY A 292 25.88 7.43 -5.95
N VAL A 293 25.15 7.32 -4.84
CA VAL A 293 24.09 8.28 -4.49
C VAL A 293 24.64 9.47 -3.71
N ASN A 294 24.39 10.69 -4.21
CA ASN A 294 24.71 11.91 -3.49
C ASN A 294 23.68 12.16 -2.38
N ALA A 295 24.02 11.73 -1.16
CA ALA A 295 23.12 11.82 -0.01
C ALA A 295 22.79 13.29 0.38
N GLU A 296 23.70 14.23 0.15
CA GLU A 296 23.48 15.66 0.46
C GLU A 296 22.45 16.26 -0.49
N ARG A 297 22.60 16.03 -1.80
CA ARG A 297 21.66 16.51 -2.81
C ARG A 297 20.28 15.90 -2.65
N VAL A 298 20.21 14.61 -2.33
CA VAL A 298 18.93 13.96 -2.03
C VAL A 298 18.27 14.62 -0.82
N LYS A 299 19.00 14.91 0.26
CA LYS A 299 18.45 15.65 1.43
C LYS A 299 17.96 17.05 1.07
N GLU A 300 18.66 17.78 0.21
CA GLU A 300 18.23 19.10 -0.27
C GLU A 300 16.90 19.04 -1.04
N LEU A 301 16.75 18.06 -1.93
CA LEU A 301 15.53 17.87 -2.73
C LEU A 301 14.32 17.46 -1.89
N LEU A 302 14.55 16.92 -0.70
CA LEU A 302 13.51 16.41 0.21
C LEU A 302 13.12 17.39 1.32
N LYS A 303 13.63 18.63 1.27
CA LYS A 303 13.26 19.65 2.27
C LYS A 303 11.74 19.92 2.25
N PRO A 304 11.11 20.16 3.42
CA PRO A 304 9.66 20.41 3.51
C PRO A 304 9.17 21.62 2.71
N ASP A 305 10.05 22.58 2.42
CA ASP A 305 9.75 23.76 1.61
C ASP A 305 9.52 23.45 0.11
N GLN A 306 9.95 22.26 -0.33
CA GLN A 306 9.84 21.75 -1.71
C GLN A 306 10.40 22.70 -2.78
N ILE A 307 11.28 23.64 -2.42
CA ILE A 307 11.78 24.67 -3.35
C ILE A 307 12.65 24.02 -4.43
N GLU A 308 13.65 23.25 -4.01
CA GLU A 308 14.58 22.56 -4.92
C GLU A 308 13.87 21.45 -5.70
N LEU A 309 12.85 20.80 -5.12
CA LEU A 309 12.03 19.81 -5.82
C LEU A 309 11.21 20.46 -6.95
N LYS A 310 10.60 21.62 -6.70
CA LYS A 310 9.87 22.38 -7.73
C LYS A 310 10.82 22.90 -8.81
N ALA A 311 12.04 23.32 -8.46
CA ALA A 311 13.07 23.69 -9.44
C ALA A 311 13.50 22.48 -10.30
N LEU A 312 13.61 21.30 -9.69
CA LEU A 312 13.88 20.04 -10.40
C LEU A 312 12.75 19.71 -11.38
N ILE A 313 11.49 19.82 -10.96
CA ILE A 313 10.32 19.56 -11.83
C ILE A 313 10.27 20.54 -12.99
N SER A 314 10.43 21.84 -12.71
CA SER A 314 10.27 22.92 -13.71
C SER A 314 11.44 23.08 -14.66
N LYS A 315 12.54 22.33 -14.48
CA LYS A 315 13.82 22.54 -15.17
C LYS A 315 14.37 23.97 -15.00
N ALA A 316 13.96 24.68 -13.95
CA ALA A 316 14.49 26.00 -13.63
C ALA A 316 15.96 25.86 -13.21
N SER A 317 16.86 26.09 -14.15
CA SER A 317 18.28 26.24 -13.84
C SER A 317 18.47 27.52 -13.03
N LYS A 318 19.23 27.46 -11.93
CA LYS A 318 19.94 28.66 -11.44
C LYS A 318 20.89 29.07 -12.57
N ARG A 319 20.44 29.98 -13.44
CA ARG A 319 21.34 30.85 -14.20
C ARG A 319 22.19 31.57 -13.13
N LYS A 320 23.38 31.04 -12.85
CA LYS A 320 24.41 31.81 -12.17
C LYS A 320 24.67 33.04 -13.02
N GLU A 321 24.58 34.17 -12.35
CA GLU A 321 24.85 35.51 -12.82
C GLU A 321 26.16 35.55 -13.62
N GLY A 322 26.16 36.36 -14.67
CA GLY A 322 27.32 36.64 -15.48
C GLY A 322 28.49 37.10 -14.61
N LYS A 323 29.65 36.49 -14.86
CA LYS A 323 30.92 37.14 -14.55
C LYS A 323 30.98 38.45 -15.35
N LYS A 324 31.19 39.55 -14.63
CA LYS A 324 31.85 40.74 -15.18
C LYS A 324 33.22 40.36 -15.74
#